data_AF-A0A930UCE5-F1
#
_entry.id   AF-A0A930UCE5-F1
#
_cell.length_a   1.000
_cell.length_b   1.000
_cell.length_c   1.000
_cell.angle_alpha   90.00
_cell.angle_beta   90.00
_cell.angle_gamma   90.00
#
_symmetry.space_group_name_H-M   'P 1'
#
loop_
_entity.id
_entity.type
_entity.pdbx_description
1 polymer ?
#
loop_
_entity_poly.entity_id
_entity_poly.type
_entity_poly.pdbx_seq_one_letter_code
_entity_poly.pdbx_strand_id
1 'polypeptide(L)'
;MSQSFPKEERFDLISQINRASASISANLAEGSGRFSNFDQAHFTNMSYSTGLETIDHLNTALDMKYITEEKYTELRIKLDAILNKLNSLYKYQINNKETLKKKV
;
A
#
# COMPACT_ATOMS: atom_id res chain seq x y z
N MET A 1 -20.33 20.12 -18.39
CA MET A 1 -20.30 19.47 -17.06
C MET A 1 -18.86 19.27 -16.57
N SER A 2 -17.98 20.27 -16.75
CA SER A 2 -16.54 20.17 -16.44
C SER A 2 -15.94 21.51 -16.04
N GLN A 3 -16.67 22.32 -15.27
CA GLN A 3 -16.09 23.51 -14.67
C GLN A 3 -15.77 23.18 -13.22
N SER A 4 -14.49 22.88 -13.01
CA SER A 4 -13.80 22.93 -11.73
C SER A 4 -14.44 22.06 -10.64
N PHE A 5 -13.99 20.81 -10.52
CA PHE A 5 -14.28 20.04 -9.31
C PHE A 5 -13.98 20.90 -8.07
N PRO A 6 -14.87 20.89 -7.06
CA PRO A 6 -14.67 21.68 -5.85
C PRO A 6 -13.33 21.33 -5.19
N LYS A 7 -12.69 22.29 -4.51
CA LYS A 7 -11.42 22.03 -3.80
C LYS A 7 -11.57 20.86 -2.82
N GLU A 8 -12.77 20.67 -2.31
CA GLU A 8 -13.23 19.68 -1.35
C GLU A 8 -12.95 18.24 -1.83
N GLU A 9 -13.32 17.88 -3.07
CA GLU A 9 -13.09 16.53 -3.64
C GLU A 9 -11.59 16.20 -3.76
N ARG A 10 -10.77 17.20 -4.08
CA ARG A 10 -9.31 17.05 -4.12
C ARG A 10 -8.75 16.77 -2.73
N PHE A 11 -9.27 17.43 -1.69
CA PHE A 11 -8.84 17.20 -0.31
C PHE A 11 -9.23 15.81 0.18
N ASP A 12 -10.41 15.32 -0.20
CA ASP A 12 -10.88 14.00 0.18
C ASP A 12 -10.04 12.90 -0.46
N LEU A 13 -9.69 13.00 -1.75
CA LEU A 13 -8.81 12.03 -2.42
C LEU A 13 -7.39 12.05 -1.83
N ILE A 14 -6.82 13.24 -1.57
CA ILE A 14 -5.52 13.35 -0.90
C ILE A 14 -5.55 12.67 0.48
N SER A 15 -6.63 12.88 1.23
CA SER A 15 -6.81 12.27 2.54
C SER A 15 -6.90 10.74 2.44
N GLN A 16 -7.59 10.20 1.43
CA GLN A 16 -7.66 8.77 1.16
C GLN A 16 -6.28 8.19 0.80
N ILE A 17 -5.53 8.82 -0.11
CA ILE A 17 -4.17 8.41 -0.49
C ILE A 17 -3.24 8.38 0.73
N ASN A 18 -3.28 9.42 1.56
CA ASN A 18 -2.44 9.51 2.75
C ASN A 18 -2.75 8.40 3.76
N ARG A 19 -4.05 8.13 4.00
CA ARG A 19 -4.47 7.03 4.90
C ARG A 19 -4.07 5.67 4.36
N ALA A 20 -4.29 5.41 3.07
CA ALA A 20 -3.90 4.16 2.44
C ALA A 20 -2.38 3.95 2.53
N SER A 21 -1.59 4.97 2.17
CA SER A 21 -0.12 4.90 2.26
C SER A 21 0.39 4.64 3.69
N ALA A 22 -0.18 5.31 4.70
CA ALA A 22 0.17 5.08 6.11
C ALA A 22 -0.26 3.69 6.60
N SER A 23 -1.37 3.15 6.10
CA SER A 23 -1.86 1.82 6.45
C SER A 23 -0.94 0.70 5.96
N ILE A 24 -0.24 0.88 4.83
CA ILE A 24 0.76 -0.10 4.33
C ILE A 24 1.86 -0.31 5.36
N SER A 25 2.45 0.78 5.89
CA SER A 25 3.52 0.69 6.88
C SER A 25 3.01 0.23 8.24
N ALA A 26 1.82 0.68 8.65
CA ALA A 26 1.19 0.27 9.91
C ALA A 26 0.91 -1.24 9.94
N ASN A 27 0.31 -1.79 8.87
CA ASN A 27 0.06 -3.23 8.76
C ASN A 27 1.38 -4.02 8.80
N LEU A 28 2.41 -3.60 8.06
CA LEU A 28 3.70 -4.30 8.07
C LEU A 28 4.35 -4.30 9.46
N ALA A 29 4.27 -3.17 10.19
CA ALA A 29 4.78 -3.07 11.56
C ALA A 29 4.01 -3.97 12.52
N GLU A 30 2.68 -3.96 12.45
CA GLU A 30 1.82 -4.82 13.27
C GLU A 30 2.06 -6.30 12.99
N GLY A 31 2.17 -6.65 11.71
CA GLY A 31 2.53 -7.98 11.24
C GLY A 31 3.85 -8.46 11.80
N SER A 32 4.89 -7.63 11.76
CA SER A 32 6.22 -7.97 12.26
C SER A 32 6.25 -8.34 13.76
N GLY A 33 5.25 -7.89 14.55
CA GLY A 33 5.11 -8.27 15.95
C GLY A 33 4.52 -9.67 16.20
N ARG A 34 3.94 -10.30 15.17
CA ARG A 34 3.23 -11.59 15.28
C ARG A 34 4.19 -12.77 15.44
N PHE A 35 3.71 -13.81 16.11
CA PHE A 35 4.54 -14.95 16.53
C PHE A 35 4.89 -15.90 15.39
N SER A 36 3.91 -16.22 14.54
CA SER A 36 4.07 -17.16 13.44
C SER A 36 4.20 -16.43 12.10
N ASN A 37 4.99 -16.98 11.18
CA ASN A 37 5.07 -16.42 9.82
C ASN A 37 3.71 -16.38 9.12
N PHE A 38 2.80 -17.31 9.43
CA PHE A 38 1.45 -17.29 8.88
C PHE A 38 0.68 -16.04 9.33
N ASP A 39 0.75 -15.69 10.62
CA ASP A 39 0.12 -14.47 11.13
C ASP A 39 0.80 -13.22 10.54
N GLN A 40 2.13 -13.20 10.42
CA GLN A 40 2.83 -12.09 9.77
C GLN A 40 2.39 -11.93 8.30
N ALA A 41 2.22 -13.04 7.57
CA ALA A 41 1.80 -13.06 6.18
C ALA A 41 0.41 -12.43 5.97
N HIS A 42 -0.51 -12.62 6.92
CA HIS A 42 -1.82 -11.98 6.87
C HIS A 42 -1.71 -10.45 6.79
N PHE A 43 -0.87 -9.84 7.63
CA PHE A 43 -0.61 -8.41 7.63
C PHE A 43 0.19 -7.93 6.41
N THR A 44 1.17 -8.71 5.95
CA THR A 44 1.88 -8.41 4.70
C THR A 44 0.91 -8.41 3.51
N ASN A 45 -0.04 -9.34 3.47
CA ASN A 45 -1.07 -9.39 2.44
C ASN A 45 -2.01 -8.18 2.52
N MET A 46 -2.43 -7.77 3.72
CA MET A 46 -3.21 -6.52 3.89
C MET A 46 -2.42 -5.30 3.38
N SER A 47 -1.13 -5.21 3.70
CA SER A 47 -0.24 -4.15 3.20
C SER A 47 -0.18 -4.13 1.67
N TYR A 48 -0.10 -5.30 1.04
CA TYR A 48 -0.11 -5.44 -0.42
C TYR A 48 -1.45 -4.98 -1.03
N SER A 49 -2.58 -5.43 -0.46
CA SER A 49 -3.92 -5.02 -0.89
C SER A 49 -4.12 -3.50 -0.79
N THR A 50 -3.70 -2.87 0.30
CA THR A 50 -3.77 -1.40 0.45
C THR A 50 -2.85 -0.68 -0.55
N GLY A 51 -1.72 -1.28 -0.95
CA GLY A 51 -0.89 -0.73 -2.02
C GLY A 51 -1.59 -0.77 -3.39
N LEU A 52 -2.39 -1.80 -3.67
CA LEU A 52 -3.23 -1.82 -4.88
C LEU A 52 -4.35 -0.78 -4.83
N GLU A 53 -4.96 -0.56 -3.67
CA GLU A 53 -5.93 0.52 -3.47
C GLU A 53 -5.28 1.90 -3.68
N THR A 54 -4.05 2.09 -3.21
CA THR A 54 -3.30 3.33 -3.41
C THR A 54 -3.03 3.58 -4.91
N ILE A 55 -2.77 2.53 -5.70
CA ILE A 55 -2.68 2.63 -7.16
C ILE A 55 -3.99 3.15 -7.75
N ASP A 56 -5.12 2.62 -7.32
CA ASP A 56 -6.43 3.04 -7.82
C ASP A 56 -6.72 4.51 -7.51
N HIS A 57 -6.37 4.96 -6.30
CA HIS A 57 -6.43 6.38 -5.94
C HIS A 57 -5.52 7.26 -6.81
N LEU A 58 -4.32 6.77 -7.20
CA LEU A 58 -3.43 7.48 -8.11
C LEU A 58 -3.98 7.55 -9.53
N ASN A 59 -4.63 6.49 -10.02
CA ASN A 59 -5.33 6.48 -11.31
C ASN A 59 -6.43 7.54 -11.30
N THR A 60 -7.26 7.54 -10.25
CA THR A 60 -8.33 8.53 -10.07
C THR A 60 -7.76 9.95 -10.06
N ALA A 61 -6.66 10.18 -9.35
CA ALA A 61 -6.00 11.49 -9.31
C ALA A 61 -5.50 11.94 -10.68
N LEU A 62 -5.02 11.01 -11.52
CA LEU A 62 -4.58 11.29 -12.89
C LEU A 62 -5.77 11.58 -13.81
N ASP A 63 -6.83 10.76 -13.77
CA ASP A 63 -8.04 10.94 -14.57
C ASP A 63 -8.72 12.29 -14.31
N MET A 64 -8.72 12.70 -13.03
CA MET A 64 -9.23 14.01 -12.60
C MET A 64 -8.25 15.18 -12.86
N LYS A 65 -7.07 14.89 -13.43
CA LYS A 65 -5.99 15.86 -13.72
C LYS A 65 -5.49 16.59 -12.47
N TYR A 66 -5.52 15.94 -11.31
CA TYR A 66 -5.01 16.50 -10.05
C TYR A 66 -3.49 16.34 -9.91
N ILE A 67 -2.91 15.39 -10.65
CA ILE A 67 -1.47 15.18 -10.81
C ILE A 67 -1.13 15.10 -12.30
N THR A 68 0.14 15.34 -12.65
CA THR A 68 0.62 15.17 -14.02
C THR A 68 1.01 13.71 -14.28
N GLU A 69 1.14 13.34 -15.56
CA GLU A 69 1.62 12.03 -15.99
C GLU A 69 3.02 11.71 -15.44
N GLU A 70 3.90 12.71 -15.41
CA GLU A 70 5.26 12.55 -14.85
C GLU A 70 5.18 12.24 -13.35
N LYS A 71 4.28 12.93 -12.63
CA LYS A 71 4.09 12.71 -11.19
C LYS A 71 3.46 11.36 -10.91
N TYR A 72 2.45 10.97 -11.69
CA TYR A 72 1.85 9.64 -11.61
C TYR A 72 2.90 8.55 -11.84
N THR A 73 3.70 8.67 -12.90
CA THR A 73 4.77 7.71 -13.23
C THR A 73 5.80 7.60 -12.11
N GLU A 74 6.26 8.73 -11.56
CA GLU A 74 7.19 8.76 -10.43
C GLU A 74 6.64 7.99 -9.21
N LEU A 75 5.38 8.25 -8.84
CA LEU A 75 4.72 7.61 -7.70
C LEU A 75 4.48 6.12 -7.97
N ARG A 76 4.05 5.78 -9.19
CA ARG A 76 3.76 4.40 -9.59
C ARG A 76 4.99 3.52 -9.52
N ILE A 77 6.13 3.97 -10.04
CA ILE A 77 7.41 3.24 -9.97
C ILE A 77 7.79 2.94 -8.53
N LYS A 78 7.66 3.92 -7.62
CA LYS A 78 7.98 3.73 -6.19
C LYS A 78 7.04 2.72 -5.53
N LEU A 79 5.75 2.82 -5.82
CA LEU A 79 4.74 1.95 -5.22
C LEU A 79 4.86 0.50 -5.74
N ASP A 80 5.11 0.30 -7.03
CA ASP A 80 5.35 -1.02 -7.61
C ASP A 80 6.59 -1.69 -7.00
N ALA A 81 7.66 -0.93 -6.73
CA ALA A 81 8.83 -1.45 -6.04
C ALA A 81 8.50 -1.92 -4.61
N ILE A 82 7.62 -1.23 -3.90
CA ILE A 82 7.13 -1.65 -2.56
C ILE A 82 6.27 -2.90 -2.68
N LEU A 83 5.31 -2.93 -3.61
CA LEU A 83 4.44 -4.09 -3.84
C LEU A 83 5.23 -5.35 -4.18
N ASN A 84 6.28 -5.24 -5.01
CA ASN A 84 7.17 -6.35 -5.34
C ASN A 84 7.90 -6.90 -4.10
N LYS A 85 8.34 -6.01 -3.20
CA LYS A 85 8.96 -6.40 -1.91
C LYS A 85 7.95 -7.08 -0.99
N LEU A 86 6.74 -6.52 -0.87
CA LEU A 86 5.66 -7.10 -0.06
C LEU A 86 5.26 -8.48 -0.56
N ASN A 87 5.10 -8.66 -1.87
CA ASN A 87 4.77 -9.96 -2.47
C ASN A 87 5.89 -10.99 -2.23
N SER A 88 7.15 -10.57 -2.35
CA SER A 88 8.30 -11.44 -2.05
C SER A 88 8.34 -11.85 -0.58
N LEU A 89 8.08 -10.91 0.34
CA LEU A 89 8.01 -11.18 1.78
C LEU A 89 6.84 -12.11 2.13
N TYR A 90 5.66 -11.86 1.58
CA TYR A 90 4.48 -12.71 1.77
C TYR A 90 4.77 -14.15 1.34
N LYS A 91 5.33 -14.35 0.14
CA LYS A 91 5.74 -15.67 -0.37
C LYS A 91 6.76 -16.35 0.55
N TYR A 92 7.71 -15.60 1.08
CA TYR A 92 8.66 -16.14 2.05
C TYR A 92 7.94 -16.59 3.34
N GLN A 93 7.05 -15.77 3.89
CA GLN A 93 6.35 -16.06 5.14
C GLN A 93 5.42 -17.27 5.02
N ILE A 94 4.65 -17.41 3.94
CA ILE A 94 3.74 -18.57 3.77
C ILE A 94 4.48 -19.89 3.54
N ASN A 95 5.67 -19.84 2.94
CA ASN A 95 6.46 -21.04 2.63
C ASN A 95 7.34 -21.50 3.81
N ASN A 96 7.61 -20.61 4.78
CA ASN A 96 8.39 -20.93 5.97
C ASN A 96 7.48 -21.10 7.18
N LYS A 97 7.14 -22.35 7.53
CA LYS A 97 6.28 -22.68 8.69
C LYS A 97 6.96 -22.48 10.06
N GLU A 98 8.21 -22.01 10.09
CA GLU A 98 8.92 -21.77 11.34
C GLU A 98 8.35 -20.57 12.11
N THR A 99 8.19 -20.75 13.42
CA THR A 99 7.88 -19.67 14.36
C THR A 99 9.18 -18.98 14.77
N LEU A 100 9.35 -17.71 14.37
CA LEU A 100 10.59 -16.95 14.56
C LEU A 100 10.94 -16.66 16.04
N LYS A 101 10.04 -16.94 17.00
CA LYS A 101 10.31 -16.78 18.45
C LYS A 101 10.76 -18.06 19.17
N LYS A 102 11.38 -19.02 18.46
CA LYS A 102 12.25 -20.04 19.08
C LYS A 102 13.72 -19.74 18.76
N LYS A 103 14.26 -18.73 19.44
CA LYS A 103 15.70 -18.51 19.66
C LYS A 103 15.88 -17.54 20.83
N VAL A 104 15.46 -17.97 22.01
CA VAL A 104 16.03 -17.57 23.31
C VAL A 104 16.17 -18.84 24.13
#